data_AF-A0A9P7I6D2-F1
#
_entry.id   AF-A0A9P7I6D2-F1
#
_cell.length_a   1.000
_cell.length_b   1.000
_cell.length_c   1.000
_cell.angle_alpha   90.00
_cell.angle_beta   90.00
_cell.angle_gamma   90.00
#
_symmetry.space_group_name_H-M   'P 1'
#
loop_
_entity.id
_entity.type
_entity.pdbx_description
1 polymer ?
#
loop_
_entity_poly.entity_id
_entity_poly.type
_entity_poly.pdbx_seq_one_letter_code
_entity_poly.pdbx_strand_id
1 'polypeptide(L)'
;MSTVEIISISTALMASGGIATLTFFDVPELQSQPASRSLPSIRWLFSRGSHVFPSASLLSTIGFIYSASSSNFAGSVSLFAISTNTPKTNTFLTAAALAFSIAPFTQLMIPTNFALIEENNRLGGARSEKAAEGSASTDRSA
;
A
#
# COMPACT_ATOMS: atom_id res chain seq x y z
N MET A 1 26.94 -6.31 -6.61
CA MET A 1 25.48 -6.13 -6.48
C MET A 1 24.88 -6.35 -7.86
N SER A 2 23.91 -7.24 -8.01
CA SER A 2 23.32 -7.56 -9.31
C SER A 2 22.29 -6.51 -9.74
N THR A 3 22.01 -6.41 -11.05
CA THR A 3 20.98 -5.50 -11.57
C THR A 3 19.60 -5.80 -10.96
N VAL A 4 19.31 -7.08 -10.68
CA VAL A 4 18.07 -7.51 -10.03
C VAL A 4 18.01 -7.02 -8.58
N GLU A 5 19.11 -7.13 -7.82
CA GLU A 5 19.19 -6.60 -6.46
C GLU A 5 18.91 -5.08 -6.46
N ILE A 6 19.54 -4.32 -7.38
CA ILE A 6 19.39 -2.86 -7.46
C ILE A 6 17.95 -2.45 -7.77
N ILE A 7 17.33 -3.08 -8.78
CA ILE A 7 15.94 -2.78 -9.15
C ILE A 7 14.99 -3.13 -8.01
N SER A 8 15.14 -4.32 -7.42
CA SER A 8 14.25 -4.78 -6.34
C SER A 8 14.30 -3.87 -5.11
N ILE A 9 15.51 -3.45 -4.72
CA ILE A 9 15.72 -2.53 -3.59
C ILE A 9 15.16 -1.16 -3.91
N SER A 10 15.45 -0.62 -5.11
CA SER A 10 14.97 0.70 -5.51
C SER A 10 13.44 0.75 -5.58
N THR A 11 12.81 -0.27 -6.16
CA THR A 11 11.35 -0.41 -6.21
C THR A 11 10.76 -0.53 -4.80
N ALA A 12 11.39 -1.31 -3.91
CA ALA A 12 10.93 -1.44 -2.53
C ALA A 12 11.02 -0.12 -1.76
N LEU A 13 12.15 0.60 -1.86
CA LEU A 13 12.34 1.90 -1.20
C LEU A 13 11.38 2.95 -1.74
N MET A 14 11.16 2.98 -3.06
CA MET A 14 10.26 3.95 -3.68
C MET A 14 8.81 3.67 -3.27
N ALA A 15 8.40 2.41 -3.23
CA ALA A 15 7.08 2.01 -2.75
C ALA A 15 6.90 2.33 -1.25
N SER A 16 7.86 1.97 -0.40
CA SER A 16 7.78 2.24 1.04
C SER A 16 7.81 3.74 1.34
N GLY A 17 8.66 4.50 0.64
CA GLY A 17 8.74 5.95 0.74
C GLY A 17 7.43 6.62 0.32
N GLY A 18 6.83 6.18 -0.79
CA GLY A 18 5.54 6.66 -1.24
C GLY A 18 4.40 6.38 -0.24
N ILE A 19 4.36 5.18 0.36
CA ILE A 19 3.38 4.86 1.40
C ILE A 19 3.60 5.73 2.64
N ALA A 20 4.86 5.96 3.04
CA ALA A 20 5.19 6.79 4.18
C ALA A 20 4.78 8.25 3.97
N THR A 21 5.04 8.84 2.79
CA THR A 21 4.62 10.21 2.48
C THR A 21 3.10 10.35 2.49
N LEU A 22 2.38 9.38 1.91
CA LEU A 22 0.93 9.35 1.94
C LEU A 22 0.40 9.31 3.39
N THR A 23 1.04 8.51 4.25
CA THR A 23 0.60 8.31 5.64
C THR A 23 0.85 9.53 6.51
N PHE A 24 2.03 10.17 6.37
CA PHE A 24 2.43 11.27 7.26
C PHE A 24 1.99 12.65 6.78
N PHE A 25 1.76 12.84 5.49
CA PHE A 25 1.41 14.16 4.93
C PHE A 25 0.02 14.16 4.29
N ASP A 26 -0.22 13.31 3.28
CA ASP A 26 -1.45 13.37 2.50
C ASP A 26 -2.70 12.95 3.29
N VAL A 27 -2.60 11.91 4.14
CA VAL A 27 -3.74 11.45 4.95
C VAL A 27 -4.19 12.53 5.95
N PRO A 28 -3.31 13.14 6.78
CA PRO A 28 -3.70 14.27 7.63
C PRO A 28 -4.27 15.45 6.85
N GLU A 29 -3.68 15.78 5.69
CA GLU A 29 -4.15 16.89 4.86
C GLU A 29 -5.55 16.62 4.30
N LEU A 30 -5.82 15.41 3.82
CA LEU A 30 -7.14 15.00 3.31
C LEU A 30 -8.19 14.96 4.42
N GLN A 31 -7.82 14.59 5.65
CA GLN A 31 -8.71 14.61 6.81
C GLN A 31 -9.09 16.02 7.25
N SER A 32 -8.20 17.00 7.04
CA SER A 32 -8.47 18.40 7.37
C SER A 32 -9.43 19.09 6.38
N GLN A 33 -9.66 18.49 5.21
CA GLN A 33 -10.47 19.07 4.14
C GLN A 33 -11.94 18.63 4.22
N PRO A 34 -12.89 19.48 3.81
CA PRO A 34 -14.30 19.10 3.74
C PRO A 34 -14.49 17.92 2.79
N ALA A 35 -15.43 17.04 3.11
CA ALA A 35 -15.68 15.79 2.38
C ALA A 35 -15.87 15.99 0.87
N SER A 36 -16.48 17.11 0.44
CA SER A 36 -16.68 17.46 -0.97
C SER A 36 -15.37 17.58 -1.76
N ARG A 37 -14.27 17.95 -1.09
CA ARG A 37 -12.95 18.13 -1.70
C ARG A 37 -12.03 16.93 -1.49
N SER A 38 -12.11 16.26 -0.33
CA SER A 38 -11.26 15.11 -0.02
C SER A 38 -11.73 13.80 -0.68
N LEU A 39 -13.05 13.61 -0.90
CA LEU A 39 -13.60 12.37 -1.49
C LEU A 39 -13.04 12.05 -2.89
N PRO A 40 -13.01 12.99 -3.86
CA PRO A 40 -12.44 12.72 -5.19
C PRO A 40 -10.95 12.35 -5.12
N SER A 41 -10.18 13.04 -4.28
CA SER A 41 -8.75 12.80 -4.08
C SER A 41 -8.49 11.44 -3.46
N ILE A 42 -9.25 11.05 -2.43
CA ILE A 42 -9.17 9.73 -1.79
C ILE A 42 -9.53 8.62 -2.79
N ARG A 43 -10.58 8.81 -3.61
CA ARG A 43 -10.98 7.84 -4.64
C ARG A 43 -9.88 7.64 -5.68
N TRP A 44 -9.29 8.74 -6.17
CA TRP A 44 -8.18 8.66 -7.11
C TRP A 44 -6.96 7.98 -6.50
N LEU A 45 -6.62 8.34 -5.25
CA LEU A 45 -5.49 7.77 -4.53
C LEU A 45 -5.67 6.26 -4.32
N PHE A 46 -6.85 5.82 -3.90
CA PHE A 46 -7.14 4.38 -3.74
C PHE A 46 -7.13 3.65 -5.07
N SER A 47 -7.70 4.24 -6.12
CA SER A 47 -7.70 3.66 -7.47
C SER A 47 -6.29 3.47 -8.01
N ARG A 48 -5.40 4.46 -7.88
CA ARG A 48 -4.00 4.32 -8.35
C ARG A 48 -3.14 3.48 -7.41
N GLY A 49 -3.27 3.70 -6.11
CA GLY A 49 -2.47 3.01 -5.09
C GLY A 49 -2.70 1.50 -5.07
N SER A 50 -3.95 1.05 -5.25
CA SER A 50 -4.29 -0.38 -5.32
C SER A 50 -3.66 -1.13 -6.50
N HIS A 51 -3.25 -0.43 -7.55
CA HIS A 51 -2.53 -1.04 -8.68
C HIS A 51 -1.00 -0.89 -8.56
N VAL A 52 -0.50 0.20 -7.97
CA VAL A 52 0.94 0.49 -7.92
C VAL A 52 1.63 -0.26 -6.77
N PHE A 53 1.14 -0.13 -5.54
CA PHE A 53 1.85 -0.64 -4.36
C PHE A 53 1.86 -2.17 -4.26
N PRO A 54 0.75 -2.90 -4.54
CA PRO A 54 0.77 -4.36 -4.57
C PRO A 54 1.69 -4.91 -5.67
N SER A 55 1.66 -4.32 -6.86
CA SER A 55 2.52 -4.73 -7.98
C SER A 55 3.99 -4.48 -7.68
N ALA A 56 4.32 -3.32 -7.10
CA ALA A 56 5.69 -3.00 -6.68
C ALA A 56 6.20 -3.95 -5.59
N SER A 57 5.37 -4.26 -4.59
CA SER A 57 5.70 -5.22 -3.53
C SER A 57 5.93 -6.63 -4.09
N LEU A 58 5.07 -7.12 -4.98
CA LEU A 58 5.22 -8.43 -5.62
C LEU A 58 6.51 -8.49 -6.44
N LEU A 59 6.78 -7.46 -7.25
CA LEU A 59 7.98 -7.38 -8.06
C LEU A 59 9.25 -7.41 -7.21
N SER A 60 9.31 -6.61 -6.14
CA SER A 60 10.43 -6.60 -5.20
C SER A 60 10.58 -7.94 -4.47
N THR A 61 9.48 -8.57 -4.06
CA THR A 61 9.48 -9.88 -3.41
C THR A 61 10.09 -10.95 -4.31
N ILE A 62 9.67 -11.01 -5.58
CA ILE A 62 10.21 -11.95 -6.58
C ILE A 62 11.71 -11.71 -6.76
N GLY A 63 12.13 -10.46 -6.88
CA GLY A 63 13.55 -10.12 -7.05
C GLY A 63 14.42 -10.41 -5.83
N PHE A 64 13.89 -10.26 -4.62
CA PHE A 64 14.57 -10.69 -3.39
C PHE A 64 14.67 -12.21 -3.27
N ILE A 65 13.60 -12.95 -3.59
CA ILE A 65 13.63 -14.42 -3.63
C ILE A 65 14.63 -14.91 -4.67
N TYR A 66 14.64 -14.31 -5.87
CA TYR A 66 15.60 -14.64 -6.92
C TYR A 66 17.04 -14.41 -6.46
N SER A 67 17.32 -13.28 -5.80
CA SER A 67 18.65 -12.95 -5.28
C SER A 67 19.10 -13.87 -4.14
N ALA A 68 18.15 -14.31 -3.29
CA ALA A 68 18.40 -15.29 -2.24
C ALA A 68 18.67 -16.70 -2.80
N SER A 69 17.96 -17.11 -3.85
CA SER A 69 18.14 -18.39 -4.53
C SER A 69 19.44 -18.44 -5.33
N SER A 70 19.76 -17.38 -6.07
CA SER A 70 21.02 -17.29 -6.81
C SER A 70 22.25 -17.26 -5.91
N SER A 71 22.11 -16.86 -4.64
CA SER A 71 23.18 -16.91 -3.63
C SER A 71 23.28 -18.25 -2.89
N ASN A 72 22.27 -19.13 -2.97
CA ASN A 72 22.30 -20.49 -2.43
C ASN A 72 21.94 -21.50 -3.51
N PHE A 73 22.91 -21.83 -4.35
CA PHE A 73 22.81 -22.99 -5.23
C PHE A 73 23.03 -24.28 -4.40
N ALA A 74 22.09 -24.57 -3.49
CA ALA A 74 22.05 -25.78 -2.69
C ALA A 74 20.58 -26.19 -2.39
N GLY A 75 19.82 -26.44 -3.45
CA GLY A 75 18.82 -27.52 -3.55
C GLY A 75 17.64 -27.65 -2.58
N SER A 76 17.49 -26.83 -1.53
CA SER A 76 16.39 -27.03 -0.56
C SER A 76 15.79 -25.73 -0.03
N VAL A 77 14.57 -25.44 -0.45
CA VAL A 77 13.70 -24.41 0.12
C VAL A 77 13.06 -24.97 1.39
N SER A 78 13.88 -25.23 2.41
CA SER A 78 13.39 -25.59 3.75
C SER A 78 13.46 -24.36 4.64
N LEU A 79 12.37 -24.04 5.33
CA LEU A 79 12.35 -22.97 6.36
C LEU A 79 13.39 -23.22 7.47
N PHE A 80 13.83 -24.47 7.65
CA PHE A 80 14.88 -24.87 8.57
C PHE A 80 16.31 -24.53 8.08
N ALA A 81 16.49 -24.28 6.78
CA ALA A 81 17.77 -23.88 6.19
C ALA A 81 18.10 -22.38 6.41
N ILE A 82 17.14 -21.58 6.91
CA ILE A 82 17.37 -20.17 7.25
C ILE A 82 18.49 -20.05 8.32
N SER A 83 18.64 -21.03 9.21
CA SER A 83 19.71 -21.05 10.20
C SER A 83 21.10 -21.37 9.62
N THR A 84 21.18 -21.98 8.43
CA THR A 84 22.43 -22.46 7.82
C THR A 84 22.88 -21.64 6.61
N ASN A 85 22.07 -20.66 6.19
CA ASN A 85 22.36 -19.82 5.04
C ASN A 85 23.33 -18.67 5.38
N THR A 86 24.02 -18.17 4.35
CA THR A 86 24.89 -16.99 4.46
C THR A 86 24.08 -15.77 4.96
N PRO A 87 24.63 -14.88 5.83
CA PRO A 87 23.92 -13.71 6.34
C PRO A 87 23.26 -12.85 5.25
N LYS A 88 23.90 -12.75 4.07
CA LYS A 88 23.37 -12.03 2.91
C LYS A 88 22.04 -12.61 2.41
N THR A 89 21.91 -13.94 2.38
CA THR A 89 20.66 -14.59 1.95
C THR A 89 19.56 -14.39 2.97
N ASN A 90 19.88 -14.50 4.26
CA ASN A 90 18.91 -14.25 5.32
C ASN A 90 18.37 -12.82 5.22
N THR A 91 19.21 -11.83 4.92
CA THR A 91 18.74 -10.44 4.71
C THR A 91 17.78 -10.30 3.54
N PHE A 92 18.02 -10.96 2.40
CA PHE A 92 17.10 -10.93 1.26
C PHE A 92 15.80 -11.68 1.53
N LEU A 93 15.86 -12.80 2.25
CA LEU A 93 14.68 -13.59 2.59
C LEU A 93 13.81 -12.83 3.61
N THR A 94 14.41 -12.15 4.58
CA THR A 94 13.69 -11.23 5.47
C THR A 94 13.12 -10.03 4.72
N ALA A 95 13.84 -9.48 3.74
CA ALA A 95 13.34 -8.39 2.91
C ALA A 95 12.16 -8.82 2.02
N ALA A 96 12.20 -10.05 1.49
CA ALA A 96 11.09 -10.64 0.76
C ALA A 96 9.87 -10.84 1.66
N ALA A 97 10.06 -11.39 2.86
CA ALA A 97 8.99 -11.57 3.83
C ALA A 97 8.37 -10.23 4.25
N LEU A 98 9.21 -9.20 4.47
CA LEU A 98 8.76 -7.86 4.79
C LEU A 98 7.97 -7.23 3.62
N ALA A 99 8.47 -7.34 2.39
CA ALA A 99 7.78 -6.83 1.21
C ALA A 99 6.42 -7.53 1.02
N PHE A 100 6.36 -8.85 1.21
CA PHE A 100 5.14 -9.65 1.11
C PHE A 100 4.15 -9.42 2.26
N SER A 101 4.60 -8.90 3.40
CA SER A 101 3.75 -8.63 4.57
C SER A 101 2.60 -7.65 4.27
N ILE A 102 2.65 -6.90 3.17
CA ILE A 102 1.54 -6.05 2.71
C ILE A 102 0.29 -6.85 2.28
N ALA A 103 0.47 -8.11 1.87
CA ALA A 103 -0.62 -8.96 1.36
C ALA A 103 -1.75 -9.19 2.38
N PRO A 104 -1.50 -9.62 3.62
CA PRO A 104 -2.58 -9.80 4.61
C PRO A 104 -3.32 -8.49 4.93
N PHE A 105 -2.62 -7.35 5.00
CA PHE A 105 -3.26 -6.06 5.28
C PHE A 105 -4.14 -5.60 4.11
N THR A 106 -3.66 -5.78 2.88
CA THR A 106 -4.43 -5.44 1.68
C THR A 106 -5.64 -6.36 1.48
N GLN A 107 -5.53 -7.65 1.79
CA GLN A 107 -6.66 -8.58 1.76
C GLN A 107 -7.80 -8.18 2.70
N LEU A 108 -7.48 -7.60 3.87
CA LEU A 108 -8.49 -7.09 4.80
C LEU A 108 -9.07 -5.74 4.34
N MET A 109 -8.23 -4.83 3.84
CA MET A 109 -8.65 -3.48 3.46
C MET A 109 -9.51 -3.39 2.19
N ILE A 110 -9.21 -4.20 1.17
CA ILE A 110 -9.90 -4.14 -0.12
C ILE A 110 -11.42 -4.37 0.00
N PRO A 111 -11.91 -5.47 0.62
CA PRO A 111 -13.34 -5.73 0.71
C PRO A 111 -14.06 -4.70 1.59
N THR A 112 -13.45 -4.26 2.69
CA THR A 112 -14.03 -3.23 3.56
C THR A 112 -14.18 -1.90 2.82
N ASN A 113 -13.20 -1.52 2.01
CA ASN A 113 -13.28 -0.29 1.22
C ASN A 113 -14.36 -0.35 0.15
N PHE A 114 -14.56 -1.48 -0.51
CA PHE A 114 -15.66 -1.62 -1.47
C PHE A 114 -17.03 -1.54 -0.78
N ALA A 115 -17.20 -2.15 0.40
CA ALA A 115 -18.42 -2.01 1.19
C ALA A 115 -18.70 -0.55 1.58
N LEU A 116 -17.67 0.20 1.98
CA LEU A 116 -17.80 1.63 2.30
C LEU A 116 -18.15 2.49 1.08
N ILE A 117 -17.60 2.16 -0.10
CA ILE A 117 -17.93 2.85 -1.35
C ILE A 117 -19.38 2.57 -1.75
N GLU A 118 -19.83 1.32 -1.64
CA GLU A 118 -21.21 0.92 -1.91
C GLU A 118 -22.18 1.64 -0.99
N GLU A 119 -21.89 1.68 0.31
CA GLU A 119 -22.71 2.40 1.30
C GLU A 119 -22.70 3.92 1.04
N ASN A 120 -21.56 4.51 0.70
CA ASN A 120 -21.48 5.93 0.33
C ASN A 120 -22.35 6.24 -0.91
N ASN A 121 -22.34 5.36 -1.90
CA ASN A 121 -23.18 5.51 -3.09
C ASN A 121 -24.67 5.35 -2.74
N ARG A 122 -25.02 4.40 -1.87
CA ARG A 122 -26.39 4.19 -1.37
C ARG A 122 -26.93 5.42 -0.65
N LEU A 123 -26.09 6.10 0.12
CA LEU A 123 -26.44 7.33 0.85
C LEU A 123 -26.52 8.58 -0.04
N GLY A 124 -26.32 8.48 -1.36
CA GLY A 124 -26.39 9.60 -2.30
C GLY A 124 -25.04 10.25 -2.62
N GLY A 125 -23.93 9.67 -2.15
CA GLY A 125 -22.57 10.12 -2.44
C GLY A 125 -22.35 11.60 -2.07
N ALA A 126 -21.67 12.35 -2.94
CA ALA A 126 -21.43 13.79 -2.77
C ALA A 126 -22.67 14.69 -2.94
N ARG A 127 -23.85 14.12 -3.23
CA ARG A 127 -25.12 14.83 -3.46
C ARG A 127 -26.20 14.47 -2.43
N SER A 128 -25.84 13.79 -1.34
CA SER A 128 -26.78 13.44 -0.27
C SER A 128 -27.36 14.68 0.41
N GLU A 129 -28.68 14.70 0.65
CA GLU A 129 -29.39 15.83 1.29
C GLU A 129 -28.80 16.21 2.66
N LYS A 130 -28.25 15.24 3.42
CA LYS A 130 -27.57 15.49 4.71
C LYS A 130 -26.25 16.27 4.59
N ALA A 131 -25.59 16.24 3.43
CA ALA A 131 -24.40 17.06 3.18
C ALA A 131 -24.77 18.53 2.86
N ALA A 132 -25.99 18.76 2.34
CA ALA A 132 -26.51 20.10 2.09
C ALA A 132 -26.93 20.80 3.40
N GLU A 133 -27.42 20.07 4.40
CA GLU A 133 -27.80 20.63 5.70
C GLU A 133 -26.61 21.25 6.46
N GLY A 134 -25.42 20.65 6.41
CA GLY A 134 -24.21 21.23 7.04
C GLY A 134 -23.62 22.44 6.31
N SER A 135 -23.91 22.60 5.02
CA SER A 135 -23.56 23.79 4.23
C SER A 135 -24.56 24.92 4.45
N ALA A 136 -25.84 24.61 4.65
CA ALA A 136 -26.90 25.60 4.81
C ALA A 136 -26.90 26.28 6.19
N SER A 137 -26.35 25.63 7.22
CA SER A 137 -26.31 26.18 8.59
C SER A 137 -25.13 27.15 8.83
N THR A 138 -24.10 27.14 7.98
CA THR A 138 -22.89 27.95 8.19
C THR A 138 -22.90 29.25 7.37
N ASP A 139 -23.80 29.38 6.39
CA ASP A 139 -23.85 30.53 5.46
C ASP A 139 -24.96 31.56 5.80
N ARG A 140 -25.48 31.52 7.03
CA ARG A 140 -26.43 32.52 7.56
C ARG A 140 -26.03 33.03 8.94
N SER A 141 -24.79 33.47 9.13
CA SER A 141 -24.35 34.26 10.28
C SER A 141 -22.94 34.85 10.05
N ALA A 142 -22.81 35.77 9.09
CA ALA A 142 -21.75 36.78 9.05
C ALA A 142 -22.15 37.90 8.09
#